data_AF-A0A916Z2T8-F1
#
_entry.id   AF-A0A916Z2T8-F1
#
_cell.length_a   1.000
_cell.length_b   1.000
_cell.length_c   1.000
_cell.angle_alpha   90.00
_cell.angle_beta   90.00
_cell.angle_gamma   90.00
#
_symmetry.space_group_name_H-M   'P 1'
#
loop_
_entity.id
_entity.type
_entity.pdbx_description
1 polymer ?
#
loop_
_entity_poly.entity_id
_entity_poly.type
_entity_poly.pdbx_seq_one_letter_code
_entity_poly.pdbx_strand_id
1 'polypeptide(L)'
;MTDYTNTGRGPGMAEPGHNSHQTSEDATATDDRLRLLIERVERLEEEKKAMSDDIRDVYAEAKAVGYDAKIMRQIVRLRKMKPDDRREMETILETYKCAVGLG
;
A
#
# COMPACT_ATOMS: atom_id res chain seq x y z
N MET A 1 30.21 -73.51 -1.25
CA MET A 1 31.66 -73.78 -1.23
C MET A 1 32.35 -72.47 -1.59
N THR A 2 32.89 -71.79 -0.57
CA THR A 2 33.86 -70.67 -0.59
C THR A 2 33.50 -69.33 -1.25
N ASP A 3 32.85 -68.47 -0.46
CA ASP A 3 33.38 -67.25 0.20
C ASP A 3 34.51 -66.39 -0.41
N TYR A 4 34.28 -65.05 -0.30
CA TYR A 4 35.19 -63.88 -0.32
C TYR A 4 36.00 -63.62 -1.63
N THR A 5 36.07 -62.39 -2.17
CA THR A 5 36.48 -61.16 -1.49
C THR A 5 35.89 -59.89 -2.10
N ASN A 6 35.23 -59.11 -1.24
CA ASN A 6 35.17 -57.65 -1.29
C ASN A 6 36.60 -57.08 -1.30
N THR A 7 37.00 -56.41 -2.39
CA THR A 7 38.28 -55.69 -2.49
C THR A 7 38.05 -54.29 -3.04
N GLY A 8 38.47 -53.28 -2.28
CA GLY A 8 38.90 -52.02 -2.87
C GLY A 8 38.13 -50.77 -2.44
N ARG A 9 38.25 -50.40 -1.17
CA ARG A 9 38.20 -49.00 -0.72
C ARG A 9 39.33 -48.23 -1.42
N GLY A 10 39.01 -47.44 -2.45
CA GLY A 10 39.90 -46.43 -3.03
C GLY A 10 39.77 -45.09 -2.31
N PRO A 11 40.86 -44.35 -2.08
CA PRO A 11 40.84 -43.08 -1.36
C PRO A 11 40.44 -41.92 -2.26
N GLY A 12 39.61 -41.02 -1.73
CA GLY A 12 39.69 -39.59 -1.98
C GLY A 12 39.39 -39.12 -3.40
N MET A 13 38.12 -38.81 -3.65
CA MET A 13 37.76 -37.68 -4.50
C MET A 13 36.66 -36.91 -3.77
N ALA A 14 37.06 -36.02 -2.86
CA ALA A 14 36.14 -34.98 -2.39
C ALA A 14 35.85 -34.10 -3.60
N GLU A 15 34.60 -34.10 -4.08
CA GLU A 15 34.18 -33.16 -5.11
C GLU A 15 34.47 -31.73 -4.65
N PRO A 16 35.09 -30.88 -5.49
CA PRO A 16 35.21 -29.47 -5.20
C PRO A 16 33.80 -28.90 -5.06
N GLY A 17 33.43 -28.54 -3.84
CA GLY A 17 32.23 -27.77 -3.57
C GLY A 17 32.28 -26.49 -4.39
N HIS A 18 31.51 -26.45 -5.48
CA HIS A 18 31.15 -25.22 -6.17
C HIS A 18 30.17 -24.48 -5.27
N ASN A 19 30.70 -23.80 -4.26
CA ASN A 19 29.94 -22.84 -3.46
C ASN A 19 30.65 -21.49 -3.57
N SER A 20 30.68 -20.95 -4.78
CA SER A 20 31.15 -19.58 -5.00
C SER A 20 30.56 -19.03 -6.29
N HIS A 21 29.99 -17.83 -6.17
CA HIS A 21 29.49 -16.96 -7.24
C HIS A 21 28.08 -17.24 -7.79
N GLN A 22 27.06 -17.01 -6.96
CA GLN A 22 25.74 -16.62 -7.47
C GLN A 22 25.13 -15.41 -6.74
N THR A 23 25.92 -14.67 -5.95
CA THR A 23 25.37 -13.63 -5.05
C THR A 23 25.37 -12.23 -5.65
N SER A 24 26.12 -11.96 -6.72
CA SER A 24 26.24 -10.61 -7.30
C SER A 24 25.15 -10.28 -8.32
N GLU A 25 24.80 -11.22 -9.19
CA GLU A 25 23.77 -11.01 -10.23
C GLU A 25 22.36 -10.91 -9.61
N ASP A 26 22.05 -11.77 -8.63
CA ASP A 26 20.79 -11.73 -7.90
C ASP A 26 20.62 -10.46 -7.04
N ALA A 27 21.71 -9.95 -6.46
CA ALA A 27 21.71 -8.68 -5.74
C ALA A 27 21.40 -7.52 -6.70
N THR A 28 22.05 -7.47 -7.86
CA THR A 28 21.78 -6.43 -8.87
C THR A 28 20.35 -6.50 -9.42
N ALA A 29 19.81 -7.70 -9.65
CA ALA A 29 18.42 -7.87 -10.11
C ALA A 29 17.40 -7.49 -9.03
N THR A 30 17.72 -7.73 -7.75
CA THR A 30 16.88 -7.31 -6.61
C THR A 30 16.90 -5.78 -6.45
N ASP A 31 18.07 -5.17 -6.62
CA ASP A 31 18.26 -3.72 -6.55
C ASP A 31 17.50 -3.00 -7.70
N ASP A 32 17.53 -3.56 -8.91
CA ASP A 32 16.79 -3.03 -10.06
C ASP A 32 15.27 -3.12 -9.86
N ARG A 33 14.78 -4.23 -9.30
CA ARG A 33 13.35 -4.38 -8.99
C ARG A 33 12.89 -3.37 -7.94
N LEU A 34 13.70 -3.15 -6.90
CA LEU A 34 13.38 -2.16 -5.87
C LEU A 34 13.36 -0.75 -6.46
N ARG A 35 14.33 -0.39 -7.31
CA ARG A 35 14.38 0.90 -8.01
C ARG A 35 13.13 1.16 -8.83
N LEU A 36 12.72 0.21 -9.66
CA LEU A 36 11.50 0.33 -10.49
C LEU A 36 10.22 0.49 -9.65
N LEU A 37 10.14 -0.18 -8.49
CA LEU A 37 9.03 -0.01 -7.56
C LEU A 37 9.01 1.39 -6.95
N ILE A 38 10.17 1.92 -6.55
CA ILE A 38 10.30 3.28 -5.99
C ILE A 38 9.90 4.32 -7.03
N GLU A 39 10.48 4.26 -8.24
CA GLU A 39 10.17 5.20 -9.33
C GLU A 39 8.67 5.21 -9.66
N ARG A 40 8.03 4.03 -9.64
CA ARG A 40 6.58 3.93 -9.84
C ARG A 40 5.80 4.59 -8.70
N VAL A 41 6.22 4.43 -7.45
CA VAL A 41 5.56 5.06 -6.28
C VAL A 41 5.73 6.57 -6.33
N GLU A 42 6.92 7.09 -6.65
CA GLU A 42 7.19 8.52 -6.77
C GLU A 42 6.27 9.18 -7.80
N ARG A 43 6.17 8.58 -9.00
CA ARG A 43 5.22 9.05 -10.03
C ARG A 43 3.77 9.05 -9.54
N LEU A 44 3.34 8.00 -8.83
CA LEU A 44 1.98 7.93 -8.28
C LEU A 44 1.74 8.98 -7.18
N GLU A 45 2.73 9.30 -6.36
CA GLU A 45 2.63 10.38 -5.36
C GLU A 45 2.58 11.76 -6.02
N GLU A 46 3.29 11.99 -7.12
CA GLU A 46 3.17 13.21 -7.94
C GLU A 46 1.78 13.35 -8.54
N GLU A 47 1.23 12.30 -9.15
CA GLU A 47 -0.14 12.28 -9.70
C GLU A 47 -1.18 12.56 -8.60
N LYS A 48 -1.06 11.91 -7.44
CA LYS A 48 -1.92 12.13 -6.28
C LYS A 48 -1.82 13.56 -5.74
N LYS A 49 -0.62 14.16 -5.77
CA LYS A 49 -0.43 15.56 -5.40
C LYS A 49 -1.15 16.49 -6.37
N ALA A 50 -0.98 16.29 -7.68
CA ALA A 50 -1.70 17.08 -8.69
C ALA A 50 -3.23 17.00 -8.48
N MET A 51 -3.78 15.80 -8.28
CA MET A 51 -5.20 15.63 -7.96
C MET A 51 -5.62 16.33 -6.66
N SER A 52 -4.75 16.30 -5.64
CA SER A 52 -5.02 16.97 -4.37
C SER A 52 -5.05 18.50 -4.55
N ASP A 53 -4.18 19.03 -5.39
CA ASP A 53 -4.10 20.45 -5.73
C ASP A 53 -5.35 20.90 -6.49
N ASP A 54 -5.77 20.14 -7.51
CA ASP A 54 -7.03 20.40 -8.23
C ASP A 54 -8.24 20.43 -7.28
N ILE A 55 -8.32 19.49 -6.32
CA ILE A 55 -9.39 19.47 -5.31
C ILE A 55 -9.33 20.73 -4.43
N ARG A 56 -8.14 21.20 -4.04
CA ARG A 56 -7.97 22.43 -3.25
C ARG A 56 -8.45 23.64 -4.03
N ASP A 57 -8.13 23.73 -5.31
CA ASP A 57 -8.52 24.84 -6.18
C ASP A 57 -10.04 24.90 -6.36
N VAL A 58 -10.72 23.76 -6.56
CA VAL A 58 -12.19 23.70 -6.59
C VAL A 58 -12.83 24.23 -5.29
N TYR A 59 -12.27 23.87 -4.12
CA TYR A 59 -12.77 24.42 -2.86
C TYR A 59 -12.46 25.92 -2.69
N ALA A 60 -11.36 26.41 -3.27
CA ALA A 60 -11.00 27.82 -3.26
C ALA A 60 -11.95 28.63 -4.16
N GLU A 61 -12.25 28.14 -5.36
CA GLU A 61 -13.26 28.70 -6.26
C GLU A 61 -14.63 28.75 -5.60
N ALA A 62 -15.07 27.65 -4.98
CA ALA A 62 -16.33 27.58 -4.27
C ALA A 62 -16.42 28.63 -3.14
N LYS A 63 -15.32 28.86 -2.43
CA LYS A 63 -15.23 29.91 -1.41
C LYS A 63 -15.30 31.31 -2.03
N ALA A 64 -14.66 31.54 -3.17
CA ALA A 64 -14.69 32.83 -3.87
C ALA A 64 -16.10 33.23 -4.33
N VAL A 65 -16.95 32.24 -4.67
CA VAL A 65 -18.35 32.46 -5.03
C VAL A 65 -19.33 32.42 -3.85
N GLY A 66 -18.83 32.25 -2.61
CA GLY A 66 -19.61 32.40 -1.38
C GLY A 66 -20.05 31.10 -0.68
N TYR A 67 -19.62 29.91 -1.14
CA TYR A 67 -19.91 28.65 -0.44
C TYR A 67 -18.96 28.40 0.74
N ASP A 68 -19.46 27.74 1.79
CA ASP A 68 -18.62 27.27 2.90
C ASP A 68 -17.91 25.95 2.54
N ALA A 69 -16.62 26.04 2.25
CA ALA A 69 -15.79 24.88 1.92
C ALA A 69 -15.71 23.81 3.05
N LYS A 70 -15.88 24.17 4.32
CA LYS A 70 -15.92 23.20 5.43
C LYS A 70 -17.19 22.36 5.35
N ILE A 71 -18.34 23.00 5.12
CA ILE A 71 -19.61 22.30 4.95
C ILE A 71 -19.58 21.43 3.69
N MET A 72 -19.03 21.92 2.57
CA MET A 72 -18.87 21.12 1.35
C MET A 72 -18.04 19.85 1.60
N ARG A 73 -16.93 19.94 2.33
CA ARG A 73 -16.12 18.76 2.70
C ARG A 73 -16.91 17.76 3.54
N GLN A 74 -17.77 18.23 4.45
CA GLN A 74 -18.68 17.35 5.21
C GLN A 74 -19.67 16.65 4.26
N ILE A 75 -20.28 17.37 3.33
CA ILE A 75 -21.19 16.79 2.32
C ILE A 75 -20.47 15.73 1.46
N VAL A 76 -19.25 16.00 0.99
CA VAL A 76 -18.47 15.01 0.21
C VAL A 76 -18.20 13.75 1.04
N ARG A 77 -17.88 13.88 2.33
CA ARG A 77 -17.72 12.73 3.23
C ARG A 77 -19.01 11.94 3.38
N LEU A 78 -20.14 12.62 3.62
CA LEU A 78 -21.46 11.98 3.73
C LEU A 78 -21.86 11.24 2.44
N ARG A 79 -21.55 11.81 1.28
CA ARG A 79 -21.84 11.20 -0.03
C ARG A 79 -21.00 9.95 -0.34
N LYS A 80 -19.86 9.78 0.34
CA LYS A 80 -19.03 8.56 0.23
C LYS A 80 -19.53 7.42 1.10
N MET A 81 -20.43 7.68 2.06
CA MET A 81 -21.00 6.66 2.93
C MET A 81 -22.13 5.91 2.21
N LYS A 82 -22.37 4.65 2.60
CA LYS A 82 -23.56 3.93 2.14
C LYS A 82 -24.83 4.62 2.68
N PRO A 83 -25.94 4.59 1.94
CA PRO A 83 -27.18 5.23 2.38
C PRO A 83 -27.66 4.76 3.77
N ASP A 84 -27.53 3.46 4.05
CA ASP A 84 -27.96 2.87 5.32
C ASP A 84 -27.08 3.32 6.49
N ASP A 85 -25.75 3.18 6.36
CA ASP A 85 -24.77 3.67 7.34
C ASP A 85 -24.97 5.16 7.67
N ARG A 86 -25.29 5.98 6.66
CA ARG A 86 -25.58 7.40 6.85
C ARG A 86 -26.87 7.63 7.66
N ARG A 87 -27.95 6.91 7.36
CA ARG A 87 -29.23 7.03 8.10
C ARG A 87 -29.07 6.58 9.55
N GLU A 88 -28.33 5.50 9.79
CA GLU A 88 -28.02 5.03 11.14
C GLU A 88 -27.23 6.09 11.91
N MET A 89 -26.16 6.61 11.30
CA MET A 89 -25.36 7.68 11.89
C MET A 89 -26.19 8.95 12.19
N GLU A 90 -27.06 9.38 11.26
CA GLU A 90 -27.94 10.53 11.45
C GLU A 90 -28.91 10.32 12.63
N THR A 91 -29.47 9.11 12.75
CA THR A 91 -30.37 8.74 13.85
C THR A 91 -29.67 8.79 15.22
N ILE A 92 -28.46 8.25 15.29
CA ILE A 92 -27.64 8.27 16.51
C ILE A 92 -27.24 9.71 16.85
N LEU A 93 -26.80 10.49 15.85
CA LEU A 93 -26.41 11.87 16.02
C LEU A 93 -27.57 12.71 16.58
N GLU A 94 -28.78 12.52 16.05
CA GLU A 94 -29.98 13.21 16.52
C GLU A 94 -30.32 12.85 17.97
N THR A 95 -30.23 11.57 18.32
CA THR A 95 -30.41 11.12 19.71
C THR A 95 -29.45 11.85 20.66
N TYR A 96 -28.19 12.01 20.26
CA TYR A 96 -27.17 12.66 21.08
C TYR A 96 -27.39 14.17 21.16
N LYS A 97 -27.79 14.82 20.06
CA LYS A 97 -28.15 16.25 20.07
C LYS A 97 -29.30 16.54 21.03
N CYS A 98 -30.37 15.76 20.97
CA CYS A 98 -31.50 15.88 21.88
C CYS A 98 -31.06 15.74 23.34
N ALA A 99 -30.19 14.77 23.64
CA ALA A 99 -29.69 14.54 25.00
C ALA A 99 -28.88 15.72 25.57
N VAL A 100 -28.28 16.56 24.72
CA VAL A 100 -27.49 17.73 25.13
C VAL A 100 -28.18 19.07 24.83
N GLY A 101 -29.45 19.07 24.41
CA GLY A 101 -30.22 20.29 24.12
C GLY A 101 -29.86 21.00 22.81
N LEU A 102 -29.40 20.25 21.81
CA LEU A 102 -29.06 20.73 20.45
C LEU A 102 -30.05 20.25 19.36
N GLY A 103 -31.16 19.60 19.76
CA GLY A 103 -32.22 19.08 18.87
C GLY A 103 -33.47 19.95 18.90
#